data_AF-A0A7S0RG19-F1
#
_entry.id   AF-A0A7S0RG19-F1
#
_cell.length_a   1.000
_cell.length_b   1.000
_cell.length_c   1.000
_cell.angle_alpha   90.00
_cell.angle_beta   90.00
_cell.angle_gamma   90.00
#
_symmetry.space_group_name_H-M   'P 1'
#
loop_
_entity.id
_entity.type
_entity.pdbx_description
1 polymer ?
#
loop_
_entity_poly.entity_id
_entity_poly.type
_entity_poly.pdbx_seq_one_letter_code
_entity_poly.pdbx_strand_id
1 'polypeptide(L)'
;PAQGSRGEICTLAVELITAKGPMLAEYVGLQIDDQGCLSALPVLLEGWAPDLGRLPGLVLGLARDVEWEEEGPCFRGLAQVLADFYALRAPLLPAASTGAEAAAAAAAEGGEQGAPAGA
;
A
#
# COMPACT_ATOMS: atom_id res chain seq x y z
N PRO A 1 4.97 7.29 -24.94
CA PRO A 1 6.27 6.58 -24.80
C PRO A 1 5.99 5.08 -24.98
N ALA A 2 6.77 4.38 -25.81
CA ALA A 2 6.53 2.98 -26.12
C ALA A 2 6.74 2.15 -24.85
N GLN A 3 5.65 1.67 -24.25
CA GLN A 3 5.70 0.74 -23.13
C GLN A 3 6.41 -0.51 -23.65
N GLY A 4 7.53 -0.88 -23.01
CA GLY A 4 8.23 -2.12 -23.33
C GLY A 4 7.28 -3.32 -23.29
N SER A 5 7.67 -4.43 -23.90
CA SER A 5 6.89 -5.66 -23.82
C SER A 5 6.65 -6.05 -22.35
N ARG A 6 5.54 -6.73 -22.08
CA ARG A 6 5.20 -7.17 -20.71
C ARG A 6 6.34 -7.95 -20.05
N GLY A 7 7.05 -8.78 -20.82
CA GLY A 7 8.19 -9.54 -20.33
C GLY A 7 9.32 -8.64 -19.85
N GLU A 8 9.68 -7.63 -20.63
CA GLU A 8 10.73 -6.66 -20.26
C GLU A 8 10.37 -5.89 -18.99
N ILE A 9 9.11 -5.46 -18.85
CA ILE A 9 8.64 -4.77 -17.64
C ILE A 9 8.74 -5.68 -16.41
N CYS A 10 8.35 -6.95 -16.54
CA CYS A 10 8.46 -7.91 -15.45
C CYS A 10 9.91 -8.15 -15.05
N THR A 11 10.83 -8.27 -16.02
CA THR A 11 12.26 -8.44 -15.74
C THR A 11 12.81 -7.23 -14.97
N LEU A 12 12.53 -6.02 -15.42
CA LEU A 12 12.97 -4.79 -14.75
C LEU A 12 12.42 -4.69 -13.31
N ALA A 13 11.17 -5.06 -13.11
CA ALA A 13 10.57 -5.07 -11.78
C ALA A 13 11.27 -6.09 -10.86
N VAL A 14 11.54 -7.31 -11.35
CA VAL A 14 12.26 -8.33 -10.56
C VAL A 14 13.66 -7.85 -10.20
N GLU A 15 14.41 -7.30 -11.16
CA GLU A 15 15.76 -6.78 -10.94
C GLU A 15 15.78 -5.66 -9.89
N LEU A 16 14.87 -4.69 -10.03
CA LEU A 16 14.74 -3.56 -9.09
C LEU A 16 14.42 -4.04 -7.67
N ILE A 17 13.41 -4.89 -7.55
CA ILE A 17 12.90 -5.35 -6.25
C ILE A 17 13.91 -6.27 -5.56
N THR A 18 14.61 -7.11 -6.32
CA THR A 18 15.72 -7.93 -5.81
C THR A 18 16.87 -7.05 -5.33
N ALA A 19 17.25 -6.02 -6.09
CA ALA A 19 18.31 -5.08 -5.69
C ALA A 19 17.96 -4.30 -4.41
N LYS A 20 16.68 -4.00 -4.18
CA LYS A 20 16.18 -3.35 -2.96
C LYS A 20 15.83 -4.34 -1.84
N GLY A 21 15.97 -5.64 -2.06
CA GLY A 21 15.62 -6.71 -1.11
C GLY A 21 16.25 -6.55 0.28
N PRO A 22 17.57 -6.29 0.41
CA PRO A 22 18.21 -6.11 1.71
C PRO A 22 17.59 -4.95 2.51
N MET A 23 17.30 -3.84 1.84
CA MET A 23 16.65 -2.66 2.44
C MET A 23 15.23 -2.98 2.92
N LEU A 24 14.45 -3.68 2.08
CA LEU A 24 13.08 -4.08 2.42
C LEU A 24 13.03 -5.05 3.60
N ALA A 25 13.99 -5.97 3.69
CA ALA A 25 14.10 -6.91 4.80
C ALA A 25 14.41 -6.19 6.12
N GLU A 26 15.31 -5.20 6.10
CA GLU A 26 15.72 -4.46 7.29
C GLU A 26 14.63 -3.51 7.80
N TYR A 27 14.01 -2.72 6.91
CA TYR A 27 13.08 -1.67 7.34
C TYR A 27 11.65 -2.16 7.55
N VAL A 28 11.18 -3.09 6.74
CA VAL A 28 9.77 -3.52 6.75
C VAL A 28 9.61 -5.03 6.89
N GLY A 29 10.68 -5.81 7.02
CA GLY A 29 10.59 -7.26 7.19
C GLY A 29 10.05 -8.01 5.96
N LEU A 30 10.04 -7.37 4.78
CA LEU A 30 9.69 -8.03 3.51
C LEU A 30 10.94 -8.69 2.95
N GLN A 31 10.93 -10.01 2.78
CA GLN A 31 12.11 -10.76 2.33
C GLN A 31 11.95 -11.27 0.91
N ILE A 32 13.00 -11.08 0.12
CA ILE A 32 13.16 -11.59 -1.23
C ILE A 32 14.43 -12.43 -1.21
N ASP A 33 14.34 -13.65 -1.71
CA ASP A 33 15.49 -14.55 -1.80
C ASP A 33 16.41 -14.23 -2.99
N ASP A 34 17.55 -14.92 -3.05
CA ASP A 34 18.54 -14.74 -4.12
C ASP A 34 18.03 -15.15 -5.51
N GLN A 35 16.88 -15.84 -5.59
CA GLN A 35 16.23 -16.21 -6.84
C GLN A 35 15.20 -15.16 -7.29
N GLY A 36 15.06 -14.05 -6.55
CA GLY A 36 14.06 -13.01 -6.82
C GLY A 36 12.64 -13.42 -6.42
N CYS A 37 12.48 -14.43 -5.56
CA CYS A 37 11.19 -14.89 -5.07
C CYS A 37 10.87 -14.26 -3.71
N LEU A 38 9.61 -13.87 -3.53
CA LEU A 38 9.12 -13.33 -2.25
C LEU A 38 9.00 -14.47 -1.23
N SER A 39 9.79 -14.40 -0.16
CA SER A 39 9.89 -15.47 0.85
C SER A 39 9.20 -15.12 2.18
N ALA A 40 9.11 -13.83 2.54
CA ALA A 40 8.41 -13.38 3.75
C ALA A 40 7.72 -12.03 3.57
N LEU A 41 6.66 -11.83 4.35
CA LEU A 41 5.84 -10.62 4.39
C LEU A 41 5.84 -10.00 5.81
N PRO A 42 5.72 -8.67 5.94
CA PRO A 42 5.59 -8.00 7.23
C PRO A 42 4.37 -8.45 8.03
N VAL A 43 4.52 -8.67 9.34
CA VAL A 43 3.37 -8.78 10.24
C VAL A 43 3.07 -7.39 10.82
N LEU A 44 2.10 -6.68 10.23
CA LEU A 44 1.71 -5.34 10.70
C LEU A 44 0.78 -5.38 11.92
N LEU A 45 -0.07 -6.40 12.01
CA LEU A 45 -1.03 -6.61 13.10
C LEU A 45 -1.05 -8.09 13.47
N GLU A 46 -1.10 -8.39 14.76
CA GLU A 46 -1.14 -9.77 15.26
C GLU A 46 -2.43 -10.47 14.80
N GLY A 47 -2.29 -11.68 14.25
CA GLY A 47 -3.41 -12.47 13.77
C GLY A 47 -4.06 -11.98 12.46
N TRP A 48 -3.50 -10.96 11.81
CA TRP A 48 -3.99 -10.45 10.53
C TRP A 48 -3.09 -10.86 9.37
N ALA A 49 -3.68 -11.47 8.33
CA ALA A 49 -3.02 -11.78 7.08
C ALA A 49 -3.74 -11.07 5.92
N PRO A 50 -3.01 -10.42 5.00
CA PRO A 50 -3.59 -9.78 3.83
C PRO A 50 -4.06 -10.84 2.82
N ASP A 51 -4.86 -10.40 1.84
CA ASP A 51 -5.26 -11.26 0.72
C ASP A 51 -4.06 -11.52 -0.22
N LEU A 52 -3.52 -12.74 -0.15
CA LEU A 52 -2.37 -13.16 -0.96
C LEU A 52 -2.67 -13.21 -2.47
N GLY A 53 -3.95 -13.24 -2.88
CA GLY A 53 -4.34 -13.09 -4.29
C GLY A 53 -3.93 -11.74 -4.89
N ARG A 54 -3.62 -10.75 -4.03
CA ARG A 54 -3.21 -9.40 -4.41
C ARG A 54 -1.70 -9.20 -4.42
N LEU A 55 -0.91 -10.24 -4.18
CA LEU A 55 0.55 -10.20 -4.25
C LEU A 55 1.10 -9.61 -5.56
N PRO A 56 0.55 -9.92 -6.75
CA PRO A 56 1.01 -9.28 -7.98
C PRO A 56 0.86 -7.76 -7.95
N GLY A 57 -0.20 -7.26 -7.30
CA GLY A 57 -0.43 -5.83 -7.10
C GLY A 57 0.58 -5.19 -6.15
N LEU A 58 0.97 -5.89 -5.08
CA LEU A 58 2.03 -5.43 -4.17
C LEU A 58 3.35 -5.25 -4.92
N VAL A 59 3.79 -6.28 -5.66
CA VAL A 59 5.08 -6.25 -6.38
C VAL A 59 5.10 -5.15 -7.44
N LEU A 60 4.00 -5.00 -8.20
CA LEU A 60 3.88 -3.92 -9.18
C LEU A 60 3.84 -2.54 -8.53
N GLY A 61 3.16 -2.39 -7.38
CA GLY A 61 3.12 -1.15 -6.62
C GLY A 61 4.51 -0.75 -6.13
N LEU A 62 5.29 -1.71 -5.60
CA LEU A 62 6.68 -1.44 -5.20
C LEU A 62 7.54 -0.97 -6.37
N ALA A 63 7.40 -1.59 -7.55
CA ALA A 63 8.21 -1.25 -8.71
C ALA A 63 7.83 0.09 -9.36
N ARG A 64 6.57 0.54 -9.23
CA ARG A 64 6.04 1.72 -9.93
C ARG A 64 5.81 2.93 -9.03
N ASP A 65 5.28 2.70 -7.83
CA ASP A 65 4.72 3.76 -6.97
C ASP A 65 5.70 4.20 -5.87
N VAL A 66 6.85 3.56 -5.76
CA VAL A 66 7.90 3.91 -4.80
C VAL A 66 9.02 4.68 -5.52
N GLU A 67 9.30 5.89 -5.04
CA GLU A 67 10.46 6.68 -5.45
C GLU A 67 11.67 6.23 -4.62
N TRP A 68 12.69 5.64 -5.26
CA TRP A 68 13.80 4.97 -4.55
C TRP A 68 15.04 5.85 -4.37
N GLU A 69 15.07 7.05 -4.96
CA GLU A 69 16.24 7.93 -4.90
C GLU A 69 16.25 8.82 -3.66
N GLU A 70 15.07 9.29 -3.22
CA GLU A 70 14.94 10.16 -2.06
C GLU A 70 14.32 9.44 -0.86
N GLU A 71 14.96 9.52 0.31
CA GLU A 71 14.55 8.79 1.51
C GLU A 71 13.10 9.06 1.96
N GLY A 72 12.70 10.34 2.02
CA GLY A 72 11.36 10.73 2.45
C GLY A 72 10.24 10.20 1.54
N PRO A 73 10.28 10.49 0.23
CA PRO A 73 9.37 9.90 -0.76
C PRO A 73 9.40 8.38 -0.79
N CYS A 74 10.57 7.75 -0.63
CA CYS A 74 10.73 6.30 -0.59
C CYS A 74 9.90 5.67 0.53
N PHE A 75 10.11 6.10 1.77
CA PHE A 75 9.36 5.53 2.90
C PHE A 75 7.87 5.84 2.82
N ARG A 76 7.49 7.01 2.31
CA ARG A 76 6.08 7.35 2.10
C ARG A 76 5.42 6.42 1.08
N GLY A 77 6.05 6.22 -0.08
CA GLY A 77 5.55 5.33 -1.12
C GLY A 77 5.49 3.88 -0.65
N LEU A 78 6.54 3.42 0.03
CA LEU A 78 6.59 2.07 0.60
C LEU A 78 5.44 1.85 1.61
N ALA A 79 5.23 2.79 2.53
CA ALA A 79 4.15 2.71 3.50
C ALA A 79 2.76 2.70 2.84
N GLN A 80 2.56 3.50 1.79
CA GLN A 80 1.29 3.54 1.04
C GLN A 80 1.01 2.21 0.33
N VAL A 81 2.01 1.66 -0.36
CA VAL A 81 1.89 0.38 -1.07
C VAL A 81 1.59 -0.77 -0.10
N LEU A 82 2.26 -0.80 1.06
CA LEU A 82 1.98 -1.78 2.11
C LEU A 82 0.58 -1.56 2.70
N ALA A 83 0.21 -0.32 3.04
CA ALA A 83 -1.12 -0.03 3.57
C ALA A 83 -2.22 -0.50 2.60
N ASP A 84 -2.06 -0.25 1.31
CA ASP A 84 -3.01 -0.71 0.29
C ASP A 84 -3.09 -2.23 0.20
N PHE A 85 -1.96 -2.93 0.32
CA PHE A 85 -1.92 -4.39 0.32
C PHE A 85 -2.58 -5.00 1.56
N TYR A 86 -2.34 -4.44 2.75
CA TYR A 86 -2.91 -4.91 4.02
C TYR A 86 -4.32 -4.40 4.31
N ALA A 87 -4.81 -3.41 3.55
CA ALA A 87 -6.14 -2.86 3.71
C ALA A 87 -7.23 -3.92 3.49
N LEU A 88 -8.19 -3.95 4.41
CA LEU A 88 -9.46 -4.63 4.24
C LEU A 88 -10.20 -4.00 3.06
N ARG A 89 -10.41 -4.76 1.99
CA ARG A 89 -11.34 -4.38 0.92
C ARG A 89 -12.66 -5.06 1.17
N ALA A 90 -13.73 -4.28 1.29
CA ALA A 90 -15.07 -4.81 1.35
C ALA A 90 -15.27 -5.76 0.14
N PRO A 91 -15.84 -6.95 0.35
CA PRO A 91 -16.24 -7.77 -0.78
C PRO A 91 -17.11 -6.92 -1.69
N LEU A 92 -16.99 -7.12 -3.01
CA LEU A 92 -17.81 -6.45 -3.99
C LEU A 92 -19.27 -6.90 -3.79
N LEU A 93 -19.95 -6.31 -2.80
CA LEU A 93 -21.39 -6.22 -2.83
C LEU A 93 -21.68 -5.51 -4.14
N PRO A 94 -22.44 -6.12 -5.07
CA PRO A 94 -22.86 -5.41 -6.27
C PRO A 94 -23.47 -4.11 -5.77
N ALA A 95 -22.90 -2.98 -6.19
CA ALA A 95 -23.33 -1.66 -5.75
C ALA A 95 -24.85 -1.67 -5.85
N ALA A 96 -25.53 -1.69 -4.70
CA ALA A 96 -26.97 -1.70 -4.69
C ALA A 96 -27.36 -0.51 -5.54
N SER A 97 -28.18 -0.73 -6.57
CA SER A 97 -28.80 0.34 -7.31
C SER A 97 -29.77 1.04 -6.37
N THR A 98 -29.23 1.83 -5.47
CA THR A 98 -29.93 2.66 -4.51
C THR A 98 -29.22 3.99 -4.58
N GLY A 99 -29.99 5.01 -4.97
CA GLY A 99 -29.51 6.35 -5.29
C GLY A 99 -28.44 6.83 -4.34
N ALA A 100 -27.43 7.45 -4.93
CA ALA A 100 -26.31 8.08 -4.25
C ALA A 100 -26.81 9.04 -3.15
N GLU A 101 -26.70 8.67 -1.87
CA GLU A 101 -26.59 9.66 -0.79
C GLU A 101 -26.15 9.15 0.62
N ALA A 102 -25.16 8.26 0.79
CA ALA A 102 -24.73 7.93 2.17
C ALA A 102 -23.29 7.41 2.37
N ALA A 103 -22.27 8.07 1.80
CA ALA A 103 -20.88 7.77 2.18
C ALA A 103 -19.96 9.01 2.15
N ALA A 104 -20.46 10.16 2.60
CA ALA A 104 -19.65 11.36 2.80
C ALA A 104 -19.91 12.07 4.17
N ALA A 105 -20.50 11.38 5.14
CA ALA A 105 -20.80 11.94 6.46
C ALA A 105 -20.06 11.18 7.57
N ALA A 106 -18.73 11.31 7.62
CA ALA A 106 -17.92 10.95 8.80
C ALA A 106 -16.54 11.64 8.78
N ALA A 107 -16.49 12.95 8.51
CA ALA A 107 -15.28 13.74 8.73
C ALA A 107 -15.58 15.25 8.81
N ALA A 108 -16.54 15.66 9.65
CA ALA A 108 -16.65 17.06 10.10
C ALA A 108 -17.63 17.14 11.26
N GLU A 109 -17.20 16.93 12.49
CA GLU A 109 -17.81 17.60 13.66
C GLU A 109 -16.71 17.88 14.70
N GLY A 110 -16.49 19.16 15.00
CA GLY A 110 -15.45 19.62 15.93
C GLY A 110 -15.24 21.15 15.95
N GLY A 111 -16.28 21.96 15.72
CA GLY A 111 -16.37 23.36 16.15
C GLY A 111 -17.71 23.50 16.84
N GLU A 112 -17.77 23.87 18.11
CA GLU A 112 -18.01 25.22 18.65
C GLU A 112 -18.23 25.04 20.17
N GLN A 113 -18.01 25.92 21.14
CA GLN A 113 -18.36 27.34 21.29
C GLN A 113 -17.83 27.78 22.67
N GLY A 114 -17.58 29.08 22.85
CA GLY A 114 -17.24 29.67 24.15
C GLY A 114 -18.35 29.53 25.20
N ALA A 115 -17.94 29.58 26.47
CA ALA A 115 -18.82 29.74 27.62
C ALA A 115 -18.68 31.18 28.20
N PRO A 116 -19.77 31.80 28.69
CA PRO A 116 -19.77 33.18 29.20
C PRO A 116 -19.63 33.30 30.74
N ALA A 117 -19.25 34.52 31.13
CA ALA A 117 -19.62 35.28 32.34
C ALA A 117 -19.05 34.91 33.74
N GLY A 118 -18.27 35.86 34.29
CA GLY A 118 -18.62 36.51 35.57
C GLY A 118 -17.91 36.07 36.86
N ALA A 119 -16.95 36.88 37.31
CA ALA A 119 -16.81 37.42 38.67
C ALA A 119 -15.70 38.49 38.68
#